data_AF-B5GD15-F1
#
_entry.id   AF-B5GD15-F1
#
_cell.length_a   1.000
_cell.length_b   1.000
_cell.length_c   1.000
_cell.angle_alpha   90.00
_cell.angle_beta   90.00
_cell.angle_gamma   90.00
#
_symmetry.space_group_name_H-M   'P 1'
#
loop_
_entity.id
_entity.type
_entity.pdbx_description
1 polymer ?
#
loop_
_entity_poly.entity_id
_entity_poly.type
_entity_poly.pdbx_seq_one_letter_code
_entity_poly.pdbx_strand_id
1 'polypeptide(L)'
;MRIFGKGRHRPSASWRQATDRAFTLIGDGRYEDAGALLTRAADLEPWLSESWFNLALLHKFRHDWEAARTTGLRAVALLDRSAGAPDWWNVGIAATALQDWPLARRAWQAYGLRPAGDAAPGGPPTGMGLGSAAVRLSPEGEAEVVWGRRIDPARIEVLSVPLPSSGRRWGEVVLHDGVPHGERITPEGQSFPVFDEIELWAPSPVPTWVVLLDAATEDDRDALEKLASDAGYAAEDWTSSVRLLCRSCSESRMESDAGDGERADPHDHSEPGAPGPLGHATAGGRWVTERECGIAAPAELVRGILETWVADRPEARGWRDLEEVC
;
A
#
# COMPACT_ATOMS: atom_id res chain seq x y z
N MET A 1 -5.78 -53.96 -6.84
CA MET A 1 -5.13 -52.76 -7.42
C MET A 1 -6.10 -52.13 -8.42
N ARG A 2 -6.94 -51.20 -7.96
CA ARG A 2 -7.86 -50.44 -8.82
C ARG A 2 -7.30 -49.03 -8.94
N ILE A 3 -7.00 -48.65 -10.17
CA ILE A 3 -6.55 -47.33 -10.57
C ILE A 3 -7.77 -46.41 -10.35
N PHE A 4 -7.71 -45.52 -9.36
CA PHE A 4 -8.73 -44.48 -9.18
C PHE A 4 -8.61 -43.52 -10.38
N GLY A 5 -9.51 -43.69 -11.36
CA GLY A 5 -9.74 -42.65 -12.35
C GLY A 5 -10.14 -41.38 -11.62
N LYS A 6 -9.45 -40.27 -11.92
CA LYS A 6 -9.81 -38.92 -11.46
C LYS A 6 -11.16 -38.55 -12.06
N GLY A 7 -12.24 -39.04 -11.46
CA GLY A 7 -13.56 -38.46 -11.68
C GLY A 7 -13.49 -37.02 -11.20
N ARG A 8 -13.69 -36.04 -12.09
CA ARG A 8 -13.94 -34.66 -11.67
C ARG A 8 -15.28 -34.66 -10.93
N HIS A 9 -15.24 -34.93 -9.63
CA HIS A 9 -16.40 -34.82 -8.77
C HIS A 9 -16.81 -33.34 -8.74
N ARG A 10 -18.09 -33.07 -8.92
CA ARG A 10 -18.62 -31.72 -8.70
C ARG A 10 -18.77 -31.54 -7.19
N PRO A 11 -18.41 -30.36 -6.63
CA PRO A 11 -18.64 -30.07 -5.22
C PRO A 11 -20.13 -30.24 -4.86
N SER A 12 -20.40 -30.70 -3.65
CA SER A 12 -21.76 -30.84 -3.15
C SER A 12 -22.52 -29.51 -3.11
N ALA A 13 -23.86 -29.58 -3.13
CA ALA A 13 -24.69 -28.38 -2.96
C ALA A 13 -24.49 -27.73 -1.58
N SER A 14 -24.26 -28.54 -0.54
CA SER A 14 -23.97 -28.07 0.81
C SER A 14 -22.64 -27.30 0.88
N TRP A 15 -21.61 -27.76 0.16
CA TRP A 15 -20.35 -27.01 0.04
C TRP A 15 -20.59 -25.63 -0.58
N ARG A 16 -21.28 -25.56 -1.73
CA ARG A 16 -21.57 -24.28 -2.43
C ARG A 16 -22.35 -23.32 -1.54
N GLN A 17 -23.40 -23.80 -0.88
CA GLN A 17 -24.19 -22.98 0.02
C GLN A 17 -23.36 -22.44 1.20
N ALA A 18 -22.44 -23.25 1.74
CA ALA A 18 -21.57 -22.84 2.83
C ALA A 18 -20.57 -21.77 2.37
N THR A 19 -19.93 -21.94 1.21
CA THR A 19 -18.95 -20.97 0.68
C THR A 19 -19.62 -19.67 0.27
N ASP A 20 -20.76 -19.71 -0.43
CA ASP A 20 -21.49 -18.51 -0.85
C ASP A 20 -21.89 -17.67 0.36
N ARG A 21 -22.45 -18.31 1.40
CA ARG A 21 -22.82 -17.65 2.64
C ARG A 21 -21.60 -17.12 3.40
N ALA A 22 -20.47 -17.84 3.38
CA ALA A 22 -19.25 -17.38 4.01
C ALA A 22 -18.73 -16.09 3.37
N PHE A 23 -18.76 -15.97 2.03
CA PHE A 23 -18.32 -14.74 1.36
C PHE A 23 -19.26 -13.55 1.60
N THR A 24 -20.57 -13.77 1.73
CA THR A 24 -21.47 -12.71 2.22
C THR A 24 -21.06 -12.23 3.61
N LEU A 25 -20.79 -13.17 4.54
CA LEU A 25 -20.38 -12.82 5.90
C LEU A 25 -19.02 -12.13 5.96
N ILE A 26 -18.08 -12.48 5.09
CA ILE A 26 -16.80 -11.77 4.93
C ILE A 26 -17.04 -10.32 4.51
N GLY A 27 -17.92 -10.09 3.53
CA GLY A 27 -18.31 -8.73 3.11
C GLY A 27 -18.96 -7.91 4.24
N ASP A 28 -19.65 -8.57 5.16
CA ASP A 28 -20.25 -7.95 6.35
C ASP A 28 -19.28 -7.83 7.55
N GLY A 29 -17.98 -8.19 7.39
CA GLY A 29 -16.99 -8.18 8.47
C GLY A 29 -17.17 -9.29 9.53
N ARG A 30 -18.08 -10.25 9.30
CA ARG A 30 -18.40 -11.35 10.21
C ARG A 30 -17.46 -12.55 10.03
N TYR A 31 -16.18 -12.33 10.26
CA TYR A 31 -15.14 -13.31 9.96
C TYR A 31 -15.27 -14.62 10.77
N GLU A 32 -15.75 -14.58 12.02
CA GLU A 32 -15.94 -15.80 12.85
C GLU A 32 -16.98 -16.75 12.26
N ASP A 33 -18.13 -16.20 11.87
CA ASP A 33 -19.20 -17.00 11.28
C ASP A 33 -18.79 -17.54 9.91
N ALA A 34 -18.06 -16.76 9.12
CA ALA A 34 -17.48 -17.21 7.86
C ALA A 34 -16.48 -18.35 8.09
N GLY A 35 -15.65 -18.28 9.13
CA GLY A 35 -14.68 -19.31 9.48
C GLY A 35 -15.30 -20.66 9.81
N ALA A 36 -16.40 -20.66 10.56
CA ALA A 36 -17.15 -21.89 10.84
C ALA A 36 -17.67 -22.55 9.55
N LEU A 37 -18.17 -21.75 8.60
CA LEU A 37 -18.66 -22.25 7.32
C LEU A 37 -17.54 -22.77 6.40
N LEU A 38 -16.42 -22.05 6.31
CA LEU A 38 -15.29 -22.45 5.47
C LEU A 38 -14.56 -23.68 6.03
N THR A 39 -14.45 -23.80 7.35
CA THR A 39 -13.94 -25.03 8.00
C THR A 39 -14.83 -26.22 7.64
N ARG A 40 -16.16 -26.06 7.77
CA ARG A 40 -17.12 -27.10 7.37
C ARG A 40 -17.02 -27.42 5.88
N ALA A 41 -16.79 -26.43 5.02
CA ALA A 41 -16.61 -26.65 3.58
C ALA A 41 -15.35 -27.49 3.29
N ALA A 42 -14.25 -27.21 3.99
CA ALA A 42 -13.02 -28.01 3.92
C ALA A 42 -13.21 -29.45 4.42
N ASP A 43 -14.04 -29.67 5.44
CA ASP A 43 -14.38 -31.01 5.93
C ASP A 43 -15.29 -31.78 4.95
N LEU A 44 -16.23 -31.09 4.30
CA LEU A 44 -17.14 -31.69 3.31
C LEU A 44 -16.39 -32.13 2.05
N GLU A 45 -15.49 -31.29 1.54
CA GLU A 45 -14.76 -31.52 0.29
C GLU A 45 -13.24 -31.32 0.49
N PRO A 46 -12.55 -32.19 1.26
CA PRO A 46 -11.13 -32.03 1.59
C PRO A 46 -10.19 -32.27 0.41
N TRP A 47 -10.71 -32.84 -0.67
CA TRP A 47 -10.00 -33.12 -1.92
C TRP A 47 -10.06 -31.93 -2.90
N LEU A 48 -10.85 -30.90 -2.60
CA LEU A 48 -11.02 -29.73 -3.45
C LEU A 48 -10.08 -28.60 -3.01
N SER A 49 -9.21 -28.12 -3.90
CA SER A 49 -8.30 -27.00 -3.63
C SER A 49 -9.03 -25.75 -3.13
N GLU A 50 -10.17 -25.44 -3.75
CA GLU A 50 -10.98 -24.25 -3.47
C GLU A 50 -11.46 -24.17 -2.02
N SER A 51 -11.75 -25.31 -1.37
CA SER A 51 -12.11 -25.34 0.05
C SER A 51 -11.00 -24.77 0.94
N TRP A 52 -9.76 -25.16 0.66
CA TRP A 52 -8.58 -24.73 1.40
C TRP A 52 -8.14 -23.33 1.01
N PHE A 53 -8.28 -22.97 -0.27
CA PHE A 53 -8.02 -21.62 -0.78
C PHE A 53 -8.94 -20.58 -0.11
N ASN A 54 -10.25 -20.85 -0.05
CA ASN A 54 -11.20 -19.93 0.59
C ASN A 54 -10.89 -19.77 2.08
N LEU A 55 -10.54 -20.86 2.78
CA LEU A 55 -10.15 -20.80 4.18
C LEU A 55 -8.84 -20.00 4.37
N ALA A 56 -7.86 -20.17 3.49
CA ALA A 56 -6.62 -19.39 3.49
C ALA A 56 -6.86 -17.89 3.29
N LEU A 57 -7.78 -17.53 2.38
CA LEU A 57 -8.21 -16.15 2.19
C LEU A 57 -8.81 -15.54 3.46
N LEU A 58 -9.67 -16.28 4.16
CA LEU A 58 -10.24 -15.80 5.43
C LEU A 58 -9.14 -15.56 6.47
N HIS A 59 -8.19 -16.48 6.62
CA HIS A 59 -7.07 -16.29 7.56
C HIS A 59 -6.21 -15.10 7.18
N LYS A 60 -5.99 -14.85 5.88
CA LYS A 60 -5.34 -13.63 5.39
C LYS A 60 -6.11 -12.37 5.77
N PHE A 61 -7.43 -12.31 5.60
CA PHE A 61 -8.23 -11.14 6.04
C PHE A 61 -8.17 -10.88 7.55
N ARG A 62 -7.82 -11.89 8.33
CA ARG A 62 -7.62 -11.80 9.80
C ARG A 62 -6.17 -11.55 10.21
N HIS A 63 -5.25 -11.49 9.25
CA HIS A 63 -3.80 -11.46 9.47
C HIS A 63 -3.29 -12.67 10.29
N ASP A 64 -4.00 -13.80 10.25
CA ASP A 64 -3.56 -15.07 10.83
C ASP A 64 -2.65 -15.79 9.83
N TRP A 65 -1.42 -15.31 9.72
CA TRP A 65 -0.48 -15.74 8.69
C TRP A 65 -0.06 -17.20 8.79
N GLU A 66 0.03 -17.74 10.01
CA GLU A 66 0.33 -19.15 10.28
C GLU A 66 -0.76 -20.08 9.71
N ALA A 67 -2.02 -19.76 9.99
CA ALA A 67 -3.14 -20.53 9.46
C ALA A 67 -3.32 -20.31 7.95
N ALA A 68 -3.14 -19.08 7.45
CA ALA A 68 -3.16 -18.77 6.03
C ALA A 68 -2.08 -19.55 5.25
N ARG A 69 -0.86 -19.64 5.80
CA ARG A 69 0.22 -20.48 5.24
C ARG A 69 -0.18 -21.95 5.23
N THR A 70 -0.68 -22.48 6.34
CA THR A 70 -1.01 -23.90 6.49
C THR A 70 -2.11 -24.33 5.51
N THR A 71 -3.20 -23.57 5.45
CA THR A 71 -4.33 -23.84 4.55
C THR A 71 -3.99 -23.55 3.09
N GLY A 72 -3.22 -22.49 2.81
CA GLY A 72 -2.73 -22.21 1.46
C GLY A 72 -1.81 -23.31 0.92
N LEU A 73 -0.90 -23.85 1.75
CA LEU A 73 -0.06 -25.00 1.39
C LEU A 73 -0.89 -26.25 1.10
N ARG A 74 -2.01 -26.43 1.80
CA ARG A 74 -2.95 -27.53 1.53
C ARG A 74 -3.67 -27.34 0.19
N ALA A 75 -4.07 -26.12 -0.14
CA ALA A 75 -4.68 -25.77 -1.42
C ALA A 75 -3.72 -26.08 -2.58
N VAL A 76 -2.51 -25.52 -2.57
CA VAL A 76 -1.54 -25.71 -3.68
C VAL A 76 -1.13 -27.17 -3.87
N ALA A 77 -1.15 -27.99 -2.81
CA ALA A 77 -0.86 -29.43 -2.89
C ALA A 77 -1.92 -30.24 -3.66
N LEU A 78 -3.12 -29.69 -3.84
CA LEU A 78 -4.24 -30.32 -4.56
C LEU A 78 -4.35 -29.85 -6.03
N LEU A 79 -3.50 -28.91 -6.47
CA LEU A 79 -3.50 -28.39 -7.83
C LEU A 79 -2.91 -29.39 -8.83
N ASP A 80 -3.62 -29.68 -9.92
CA ASP A 80 -3.21 -30.68 -10.92
C ASP A 80 -2.16 -30.16 -11.93
N ARG A 81 -2.08 -28.82 -12.11
CA ARG A 81 -0.99 -28.07 -12.78
C ARG A 81 -1.03 -26.64 -12.23
N SER A 82 0.09 -26.16 -11.69
CA SER A 82 0.05 -25.12 -10.66
C SER A 82 0.87 -23.86 -10.98
N ALA A 83 1.50 -23.76 -12.15
CA ALA A 83 2.24 -22.57 -12.53
C ALA A 83 1.26 -21.40 -12.73
N GLY A 84 1.43 -20.30 -12.00
CA GLY A 84 0.56 -19.12 -12.08
C GLY A 84 -0.80 -19.24 -11.38
N ALA A 85 -1.02 -20.28 -10.57
CA ALA A 85 -2.25 -20.39 -9.78
C ALA A 85 -2.29 -19.33 -8.66
N PRO A 86 -3.41 -18.60 -8.45
CA PRO A 86 -3.53 -17.55 -7.43
C PRO A 86 -3.30 -18.06 -6.00
N ASP A 87 -3.49 -19.36 -5.76
CA ASP A 87 -3.15 -20.01 -4.50
C ASP A 87 -1.69 -19.77 -4.08
N TRP A 88 -0.76 -19.81 -5.04
CA TRP A 88 0.66 -19.52 -4.77
C TRP A 88 0.90 -18.07 -4.39
N TRP A 89 0.09 -17.14 -4.89
CA TRP A 89 0.21 -15.73 -4.51
C TRP A 89 -0.10 -15.55 -3.01
N ASN A 90 -1.19 -16.12 -2.53
CA ASN A 90 -1.56 -16.06 -1.11
C ASN A 90 -0.57 -16.78 -0.20
N VAL A 91 -0.01 -17.92 -0.63
CA VAL A 91 1.09 -18.57 0.09
C VAL A 91 2.32 -17.66 0.14
N GLY A 92 2.62 -16.94 -0.95
CA GLY A 92 3.70 -15.99 -1.02
C GLY A 92 3.53 -14.82 -0.05
N ILE A 93 2.33 -14.23 0.05
CA ILE A 93 2.03 -13.18 1.03
C ILE A 93 2.23 -13.71 2.45
N ALA A 94 1.59 -14.83 2.80
CA ALA A 94 1.68 -15.40 4.15
C ALA A 94 3.13 -15.75 4.54
N ALA A 95 3.91 -16.31 3.61
CA ALA A 95 5.32 -16.58 3.84
C ALA A 95 6.16 -15.30 3.99
N THR A 96 5.82 -14.23 3.27
CA THR A 96 6.48 -12.92 3.37
C THR A 96 6.19 -12.25 4.71
N ALA A 97 4.93 -12.30 5.16
CA ALA A 97 4.51 -11.82 6.48
C ALA A 97 5.29 -12.53 7.60
N LEU A 98 5.40 -13.86 7.52
CA LEU A 98 6.13 -14.71 8.47
C LEU A 98 7.65 -14.71 8.30
N GLN A 99 8.20 -13.98 7.33
CA GLN A 99 9.63 -13.97 7.01
C GLN A 99 10.21 -15.35 6.62
N ASP A 100 9.36 -16.29 6.17
CA ASP A 100 9.78 -17.57 5.60
C ASP A 100 10.24 -17.37 4.16
N TRP A 101 11.42 -16.77 4.01
CA TRP A 101 11.98 -16.42 2.70
C TRP A 101 12.16 -17.60 1.74
N PRO A 102 12.57 -18.80 2.20
CA PRO A 102 12.59 -19.98 1.35
C PRO A 102 11.20 -20.31 0.78
N LEU A 103 10.15 -20.28 1.60
CA LEU A 103 8.79 -20.54 1.11
C LEU A 103 8.28 -19.41 0.22
N ALA A 104 8.48 -18.15 0.59
CA ALA A 104 8.07 -17.00 -0.20
C ALA A 104 8.67 -17.06 -1.61
N ARG A 105 9.98 -17.34 -1.73
CA ARG A 105 10.66 -17.50 -3.02
C ARG A 105 10.06 -18.63 -3.85
N ARG A 106 9.83 -19.80 -3.25
CA ARG A 106 9.19 -20.93 -3.93
C ARG A 106 7.80 -20.57 -4.42
N ALA A 107 7.00 -19.89 -3.59
CA ALA A 107 5.65 -19.49 -3.91
C ALA A 107 5.62 -18.48 -5.08
N TRP A 108 6.46 -17.44 -5.03
CA TRP A 108 6.58 -16.47 -6.13
C TRP A 108 7.06 -17.11 -7.44
N GLN A 109 8.02 -18.03 -7.37
CA GLN A 109 8.48 -18.80 -8.54
C GLN A 109 7.38 -19.71 -9.10
N ALA A 110 6.62 -20.38 -8.24
CA ALA A 110 5.49 -21.21 -8.65
C ALA A 110 4.34 -20.37 -9.23
N TYR A 111 4.14 -19.13 -8.75
CA TYR A 111 3.25 -18.16 -9.38
C TYR A 111 3.79 -17.66 -10.75
N GLY A 112 5.07 -17.87 -11.05
CA GLY A 112 5.69 -17.50 -12.33
C GLY A 112 6.51 -16.21 -12.30
N LEU A 113 6.71 -15.61 -11.11
CA LEU A 113 7.64 -14.51 -10.93
C LEU A 113 9.08 -15.03 -10.91
N ARG A 114 10.03 -14.15 -11.21
CA ARG A 114 11.46 -14.45 -11.17
C ARG A 114 12.15 -13.55 -10.15
N PRO A 115 12.13 -13.88 -8.84
CA PRO A 115 12.94 -13.17 -7.87
C PRO A 115 14.40 -13.30 -8.29
N ALA A 116 15.06 -12.18 -8.62
CA ALA A 116 16.40 -12.17 -9.17
C ALA A 116 17.42 -12.84 -8.22
N GLY A 117 18.44 -13.45 -8.82
CA GLY A 117 19.38 -14.38 -8.20
C GLY A 117 20.51 -13.75 -7.38
N ASP A 118 20.48 -12.44 -7.14
CA ASP A 118 21.56 -11.72 -6.43
C ASP A 118 21.25 -11.51 -4.93
N ALA A 119 20.03 -11.84 -4.50
CA ALA A 119 19.70 -11.86 -3.08
C ALA A 119 20.48 -12.98 -2.36
N ALA A 120 21.06 -12.67 -1.20
CA ALA A 120 21.77 -13.64 -0.39
C ALA A 120 20.95 -14.94 -0.21
N PRO A 121 21.56 -16.13 -0.30
CA PRO A 121 20.89 -17.39 -0.03
C PRO A 121 20.19 -17.33 1.34
N GLY A 122 18.85 -17.48 1.34
CA GLY A 122 18.03 -17.43 2.57
C GLY A 122 17.48 -16.05 2.94
N GLY A 123 17.82 -14.99 2.20
CA GLY A 123 17.23 -13.65 2.35
C GLY A 123 15.95 -13.45 1.54
N PRO A 124 15.27 -12.29 1.71
CA PRO A 124 14.02 -11.97 1.04
C PRO A 124 14.15 -11.97 -0.50
N PRO A 125 13.05 -12.22 -1.23
CA PRO A 125 13.02 -12.31 -2.69
C PRO A 125 13.02 -10.93 -3.38
N THR A 126 14.04 -10.12 -3.14
CA THR A 126 14.19 -8.75 -3.69
C THR A 126 14.84 -8.73 -5.08
N GLY A 127 15.00 -7.54 -5.66
CA GLY A 127 15.77 -7.34 -6.90
C GLY A 127 14.99 -7.56 -8.21
N MET A 128 13.66 -7.67 -8.13
CA MET A 128 12.81 -7.90 -9.31
C MET A 128 12.53 -6.62 -10.13
N GLY A 129 12.99 -5.44 -9.66
CA GLY A 129 12.83 -4.17 -10.37
C GLY A 129 11.36 -3.76 -10.55
N LEU A 130 10.54 -3.95 -9.50
CA LEU A 130 9.08 -3.76 -9.56
C LEU A 130 8.64 -2.29 -9.68
N GLY A 131 9.58 -1.34 -9.55
CA GLY A 131 9.34 0.09 -9.63
C GLY A 131 8.60 0.66 -8.41
N SER A 132 8.10 1.88 -8.58
CA SER A 132 7.24 2.55 -7.62
C SER A 132 5.78 2.14 -7.80
N ALA A 133 5.00 2.28 -6.76
CA ALA A 133 3.54 2.16 -6.79
C ALA A 133 2.93 3.09 -5.75
N ALA A 134 1.62 3.31 -5.84
CA ALA A 134 0.88 3.96 -4.78
C ALA A 134 0.31 2.91 -3.82
N VAL A 135 0.21 3.27 -2.54
CA VAL A 135 -0.42 2.43 -1.52
C VAL A 135 -1.38 3.26 -0.69
N ARG A 136 -2.57 2.71 -0.45
CA ARG A 136 -3.57 3.27 0.46
C ARG A 136 -3.30 2.76 1.86
N LEU A 137 -2.86 3.66 2.71
CA LEU A 137 -2.68 3.46 4.13
C LEU A 137 -4.03 3.57 4.84
N SER A 138 -4.20 2.79 5.91
CA SER A 138 -5.40 2.83 6.75
C SER A 138 -6.73 2.77 5.95
N PRO A 139 -6.92 1.79 5.04
CA PRO A 139 -8.05 1.75 4.10
C PRO A 139 -9.44 1.73 4.78
N GLU A 140 -9.52 1.17 5.98
CA GLU A 140 -10.75 1.12 6.79
C GLU A 140 -10.91 2.32 7.74
N GLY A 141 -9.90 3.20 7.84
CA GLY A 141 -9.87 4.39 8.69
C GLY A 141 -9.79 5.67 7.88
N GLU A 142 -8.91 6.59 8.31
CA GLU A 142 -8.56 7.80 7.56
C GLU A 142 -7.61 7.43 6.41
N ALA A 143 -8.21 7.01 5.29
CA ALA A 143 -7.47 6.46 4.18
C ALA A 143 -6.63 7.53 3.45
N GLU A 144 -5.34 7.26 3.30
CA GLU A 144 -4.39 8.14 2.64
C GLU A 144 -3.65 7.36 1.54
N VAL A 145 -3.58 7.91 0.32
CA VAL A 145 -2.84 7.26 -0.78
C VAL A 145 -1.49 7.93 -0.94
N VAL A 146 -0.43 7.18 -0.67
CA VAL A 146 0.95 7.66 -0.67
C VAL A 146 1.80 6.94 -1.71
N TRP A 147 2.93 7.54 -2.08
CA TRP A 147 3.91 6.90 -2.95
C TRP A 147 4.85 5.99 -2.16
N GLY A 148 5.21 4.88 -2.78
CA GLY A 148 6.15 3.94 -2.20
C GLY A 148 6.94 3.15 -3.24
N ARG A 149 7.96 2.46 -2.75
CA ARG A 149 8.84 1.59 -3.55
C ARG A 149 8.51 0.14 -3.28
N ARG A 150 8.23 -0.62 -4.34
CA ARG A 150 7.98 -2.06 -4.22
C ARG A 150 9.29 -2.79 -3.97
N ILE A 151 9.43 -3.37 -2.78
CA ILE A 151 10.61 -4.15 -2.37
C ILE A 151 10.60 -5.52 -3.03
N ASP A 152 9.43 -6.16 -3.00
CA ASP A 152 9.13 -7.47 -3.56
C ASP A 152 7.63 -7.54 -3.90
N PRO A 153 7.07 -8.69 -4.33
CA PRO A 153 5.69 -8.76 -4.80
C PRO A 153 4.62 -8.32 -3.80
N ALA A 154 4.91 -8.36 -2.49
CA ALA A 154 3.93 -8.14 -1.43
C ALA A 154 4.32 -7.04 -0.43
N ARG A 155 5.48 -6.39 -0.59
CA ARG A 155 5.96 -5.33 0.32
C ARG A 155 6.24 -4.01 -0.40
N ILE A 156 5.70 -2.93 0.15
CA ILE A 156 5.97 -1.55 -0.25
C ILE A 156 6.62 -0.81 0.92
N GLU A 157 7.74 -0.14 0.65
CA GLU A 157 8.32 0.87 1.53
C GLU A 157 7.67 2.22 1.23
N VAL A 158 7.14 2.90 2.24
CA VAL A 158 6.51 4.22 2.12
C VAL A 158 7.57 5.29 1.93
N LEU A 159 7.45 6.08 0.85
CA LEU A 159 8.40 7.13 0.49
C LEU A 159 7.85 8.55 0.63
N SER A 160 6.54 8.75 0.53
CA SER A 160 5.91 10.01 0.97
C SER A 160 6.00 10.16 2.48
N VAL A 161 5.84 11.39 2.99
CA VAL A 161 5.65 11.69 4.41
C VAL A 161 4.15 11.67 4.70
N PRO A 162 3.60 10.60 5.31
CA PRO A 162 2.16 10.48 5.52
C PRO A 162 1.63 11.54 6.48
N LEU A 163 0.37 11.91 6.29
CA LEU A 163 -0.35 12.79 7.22
C LEU A 163 -0.50 12.11 8.60
N PRO A 164 -0.51 12.87 9.71
CA PRO A 164 -0.62 12.29 11.05
C PRO A 164 -1.90 11.48 11.26
N SER A 165 -2.97 11.82 10.54
CA SER A 165 -4.27 11.14 10.61
C SER A 165 -4.23 9.69 10.13
N SER A 166 -3.31 9.33 9.22
CA SER A 166 -3.19 7.94 8.76
C SER A 166 -2.55 7.04 9.82
N GLY A 167 -1.88 7.61 10.83
CA GLY A 167 -1.17 6.86 11.87
C GLY A 167 0.07 6.12 11.36
N ARG A 168 0.58 6.50 10.18
CA ARG A 168 1.72 5.90 9.50
C ARG A 168 2.92 6.84 9.46
N ARG A 169 4.08 6.29 9.10
CA ARG A 169 5.35 7.02 9.01
C ARG A 169 6.07 6.74 7.70
N TRP A 170 6.88 7.72 7.32
CA TRP A 170 7.86 7.55 6.26
C TRP A 170 8.82 6.39 6.57
N GLY A 171 9.17 5.61 5.54
CA GLY A 171 10.07 4.46 5.66
C GLY A 171 9.43 3.21 6.27
N GLU A 172 8.15 3.25 6.65
CA GLU A 172 7.43 2.04 7.04
C GLU A 172 7.31 1.08 5.86
N VAL A 173 7.29 -0.21 6.17
CA VAL A 173 7.05 -1.25 5.17
C VAL A 173 5.68 -1.87 5.44
N VAL A 174 4.81 -1.80 4.44
CA VAL A 174 3.46 -2.36 4.50
C VAL A 174 3.33 -3.57 3.59
N LEU A 175 2.50 -4.53 4.01
CA LEU A 175 2.04 -5.62 3.15
C LEU A 175 0.93 -5.13 2.24
N HIS A 176 0.91 -5.63 1.01
CA HIS A 176 -0.16 -5.36 0.05
C HIS A 176 -0.49 -6.61 -0.78
N ASP A 177 -1.67 -6.61 -1.41
CA ASP A 177 -2.08 -7.66 -2.34
C ASP A 177 -1.69 -7.34 -3.80
N GLY A 178 -1.82 -8.31 -4.70
CA GLY A 178 -1.51 -8.14 -6.12
C GLY A 178 -2.62 -7.49 -6.94
N VAL A 179 -3.83 -7.40 -6.37
CA VAL A 179 -4.99 -6.77 -7.03
C VAL A 179 -5.01 -5.29 -6.67
N PRO A 180 -4.84 -4.37 -7.64
CA PRO A 180 -4.93 -2.94 -7.37
C PRO A 180 -6.39 -2.53 -7.11
N HIS A 181 -6.56 -1.50 -6.27
CA HIS A 181 -7.82 -0.85 -5.93
C HIS A 181 -7.73 0.66 -6.17
N GLY A 182 -7.58 0.99 -7.45
CA GLY A 182 -7.44 2.35 -7.96
C GLY A 182 -6.18 2.53 -8.80
N GLU A 183 -6.06 3.71 -9.39
CA GLU A 183 -4.93 4.06 -10.25
C GLU A 183 -4.58 5.55 -10.09
N ARG A 184 -3.30 5.89 -10.23
CA ARG A 184 -2.79 7.26 -10.21
C ARG A 184 -2.01 7.53 -11.47
N ILE A 185 -2.33 8.63 -12.12
CA ILE A 185 -1.63 9.09 -13.31
C ILE A 185 -0.76 10.29 -12.89
N THR A 186 0.50 10.27 -13.28
CA THR A 186 1.42 11.40 -13.03
C THR A 186 1.20 12.52 -14.04
N PRO A 187 1.70 13.75 -13.79
CA PRO A 187 1.64 14.82 -14.78
C PRO A 187 2.26 14.47 -16.14
N GLU A 188 3.22 13.54 -16.16
CA GLU A 188 3.86 13.01 -17.39
C GLU A 188 2.99 11.96 -18.11
N GLY A 189 1.80 11.67 -17.59
CA GLY A 189 0.86 10.69 -18.14
C GLY A 189 1.18 9.23 -17.81
N GLN A 190 2.12 8.97 -16.90
CA GLN A 190 2.44 7.60 -16.49
C GLN A 190 1.42 7.10 -15.47
N SER A 191 0.92 5.88 -15.70
CA SER A 191 -0.07 5.26 -14.83
C SER A 191 0.54 4.30 -13.82
N PHE A 192 0.08 4.39 -12.58
CA PHE A 192 0.54 3.58 -11.45
C PHE A 192 -0.64 2.95 -10.71
N PRO A 193 -0.58 1.65 -10.37
CA PRO A 193 -1.60 1.02 -9.53
C PRO A 193 -1.59 1.59 -8.11
N VAL A 194 -2.77 1.68 -7.50
CA VAL A 194 -2.94 1.85 -6.06
C VAL A 194 -3.24 0.49 -5.45
N PHE A 195 -2.46 0.07 -4.47
CA PHE A 195 -2.76 -1.12 -3.66
C PHE A 195 -3.30 -0.70 -2.30
N ASP A 196 -4.15 -1.52 -1.69
CA ASP A 196 -4.54 -1.30 -0.30
C ASP A 196 -3.53 -1.99 0.64
N GLU A 197 -3.17 -1.28 1.71
CA GLU A 197 -2.43 -1.86 2.82
C GLU A 197 -3.24 -3.02 3.44
N ILE A 198 -2.56 -4.15 3.65
CA ILE A 198 -3.07 -5.26 4.45
C ILE A 198 -2.62 -5.09 5.91
N GLU A 199 -1.32 -4.91 6.13
CA GLU A 199 -0.73 -4.84 7.48
C GLU A 199 0.55 -3.99 7.45
N LEU A 200 0.83 -3.29 8.55
CA LEU A 200 2.15 -2.74 8.81
C LEU A 200 3.13 -3.87 9.14
N TRP A 201 4.03 -4.17 8.21
CA TRP A 201 4.99 -5.26 8.33
C TRP A 201 6.24 -4.88 9.13
N ALA A 202 6.79 -3.69 8.88
CA ALA A 202 7.90 -3.16 9.66
C ALA A 202 7.66 -1.68 9.98
N PRO A 203 7.68 -1.30 11.28
CA PRO A 203 7.57 0.10 11.68
C PRO A 203 8.86 0.86 11.33
N SER A 204 8.71 2.17 11.16
CA SER A 204 9.84 3.09 11.02
C SER A 204 10.09 3.79 12.36
N PRO A 205 11.36 3.90 12.82
CA PRO A 205 11.69 4.64 14.02
C PRO A 205 11.76 6.16 13.78
N VAL A 206 11.59 6.62 12.53
CA VAL A 206 11.75 8.02 12.15
C VAL A 206 10.47 8.79 12.49
N PRO A 207 10.53 9.81 13.37
CA PRO A 207 9.36 10.62 13.67
C PRO A 207 9.03 11.58 12.53
N THR A 208 7.75 11.94 12.46
CA THR A 208 7.25 12.98 11.55
C THR A 208 7.04 14.26 12.35
N TRP A 209 7.48 15.36 11.75
CA TRP A 209 7.30 16.70 12.25
C TRP A 209 6.42 17.48 11.28
N VAL A 210 5.61 18.38 11.82
CA VAL A 210 4.91 19.40 11.05
C VAL A 210 5.56 20.74 11.30
N VAL A 211 5.72 21.53 10.25
CA VAL A 211 6.26 22.88 10.33
C VAL A 211 5.55 23.80 9.34
N LEU A 212 5.35 25.05 9.74
CA LEU A 212 4.94 26.10 8.83
C LEU A 212 6.17 26.80 8.28
N LEU A 213 6.37 26.71 6.97
CA LEU A 213 7.44 27.38 6.24
C LEU A 213 6.93 28.70 5.66
N ASP A 214 7.83 29.66 5.52
CA ASP A 214 7.69 30.81 4.63
C ASP A 214 8.76 30.65 3.54
N ALA A 215 8.33 30.30 2.33
CA ALA A 215 9.18 30.07 1.18
C ALA A 215 8.77 31.03 0.04
N ALA A 216 9.69 31.88 -0.40
CA ALA A 216 9.36 32.89 -1.40
C ALA A 216 9.03 32.31 -2.79
N THR A 217 9.57 31.13 -3.13
CA THR A 217 9.37 30.44 -4.42
C THR A 217 9.28 28.92 -4.27
N GLU A 218 8.88 28.23 -5.34
CA GLU A 218 8.94 26.76 -5.46
C GLU A 218 10.36 26.25 -5.20
N ASP A 219 11.38 26.85 -5.83
CA ASP A 219 12.79 26.49 -5.62
C ASP A 219 13.22 26.60 -4.15
N ASP A 220 12.68 27.57 -3.41
CA ASP A 220 12.96 27.71 -1.97
C ASP A 220 12.35 26.55 -1.19
N ARG A 221 11.14 26.07 -1.52
CA ARG A 221 10.55 24.86 -0.92
C ARG A 221 11.34 23.61 -1.32
N ASP A 222 11.63 23.43 -2.60
CA ASP A 222 12.35 22.27 -3.16
C ASP A 222 13.74 22.10 -2.52
N ALA A 223 14.40 23.21 -2.16
CA ALA A 223 15.67 23.18 -1.45
C ALA A 223 15.59 22.49 -0.08
N LEU A 224 14.46 22.60 0.65
CA LEU A 224 14.26 21.91 1.92
C LEU A 224 14.11 20.40 1.70
N GLU A 225 13.27 19.99 0.74
CA GLU A 225 13.07 18.58 0.39
C GLU A 225 14.38 17.93 -0.04
N LYS A 226 15.19 18.66 -0.82
CA LYS A 226 16.53 18.24 -1.19
C LYS A 226 17.47 18.11 0.01
N LEU A 227 17.47 19.06 0.95
CA LEU A 227 18.31 18.99 2.15
C LEU A 227 17.94 17.79 3.04
N ALA A 228 16.64 17.51 3.21
CA ALA A 228 16.19 16.33 3.93
C ALA A 228 16.63 15.03 3.22
N SER A 229 16.45 14.96 1.90
CA SER A 229 16.87 13.83 1.07
C SER A 229 18.38 13.60 1.09
N ASP A 230 19.18 14.66 0.98
CA ASP A 230 20.65 14.60 1.07
C ASP A 230 21.11 14.12 2.46
N ALA A 231 20.31 14.36 3.51
CA ALA A 231 20.53 13.85 4.86
C ALA A 231 20.03 12.41 5.08
N GLY A 232 19.40 11.78 4.08
CA GLY A 232 18.85 10.42 4.16
C GLY A 232 17.43 10.32 4.72
N TYR A 233 16.69 11.42 4.69
CA TYR A 233 15.36 11.61 5.26
C TYR A 233 14.39 12.15 4.20
N ALA A 234 13.18 12.56 4.60
CA ALA A 234 12.22 13.14 3.67
C ALA A 234 11.57 14.39 4.25
N ALA A 235 11.21 15.31 3.35
CA ALA A 235 10.28 16.38 3.62
C ALA A 235 9.31 16.48 2.43
N GLU A 236 8.07 16.90 2.69
CA GLU A 236 7.01 16.99 1.69
C GLU A 236 6.12 18.20 1.98
N ASP A 237 5.92 19.08 0.99
CA ASP A 237 4.96 20.19 1.07
C ASP A 237 3.53 19.66 0.95
N TRP A 238 2.84 19.52 2.08
CA TRP A 238 1.43 19.09 2.14
C TRP A 238 0.47 20.13 1.57
N THR A 239 0.87 21.40 1.48
CA THR A 239 0.09 22.47 0.83
C THR A 239 -0.11 22.25 -0.67
N SER A 240 0.70 21.40 -1.31
CA SER A 240 0.65 21.17 -2.76
C SER A 240 0.57 19.69 -3.15
N SER A 241 1.11 18.78 -2.32
CA SER A 241 1.02 17.32 -2.50
C SER A 241 -0.31 16.72 -1.99
N VAL A 242 -0.92 17.40 -1.00
CA VAL A 242 -2.27 17.23 -0.46
C VAL A 242 -3.33 16.90 -1.49
N ARG A 243 -3.96 15.70 -1.62
CA ARG A 243 -5.25 15.59 -2.34
C ARG A 243 -6.43 14.95 -1.60
N LEU A 244 -7.54 15.69 -1.50
CA LEU A 244 -8.79 15.22 -0.91
C LEU A 244 -9.70 14.64 -1.99
N LEU A 245 -9.94 13.34 -1.94
CA LEU A 245 -10.79 12.62 -2.87
C LEU A 245 -11.91 11.93 -2.11
N CYS A 246 -13.12 11.88 -2.69
CA CYS A 246 -14.13 10.96 -2.20
C CYS A 246 -13.67 9.50 -2.36
N ARG A 247 -14.22 8.59 -1.57
CA ARG A 247 -13.87 7.15 -1.62
C ARG A 247 -13.93 6.58 -3.04
N SER A 248 -15.02 6.83 -3.76
CA SER A 248 -15.19 6.30 -5.13
C SER A 248 -14.17 6.84 -6.13
N CYS A 249 -13.74 8.10 -6.01
CA CYS A 249 -12.68 8.65 -6.85
C CYS A 249 -11.33 8.05 -6.47
N SER A 250 -11.09 7.91 -5.16
CA SER A 250 -9.84 7.36 -4.65
C SER A 250 -9.62 5.90 -5.06
N GLU A 251 -10.68 5.10 -5.11
CA GLU A 251 -10.71 3.66 -5.47
C GLU A 251 -10.81 3.40 -6.99
N SER A 252 -11.00 4.43 -7.81
CA SER A 252 -11.14 4.29 -9.27
C SER A 252 -9.90 4.77 -10.04
N ARG A 253 -9.95 4.67 -11.38
CA ARG A 253 -8.97 5.30 -12.28
C ARG A 253 -9.32 6.78 -12.38
N MET A 254 -8.48 7.64 -11.83
CA MET A 254 -8.56 9.07 -12.06
C MET A 254 -7.89 9.42 -13.39
N GLU A 255 -8.60 10.11 -14.29
CA GLU A 255 -7.95 10.86 -15.37
C GLU A 255 -7.32 12.10 -14.72
N SER A 256 -6.02 12.10 -14.45
CA SER A 256 -5.34 13.32 -14.05
C SER A 256 -5.18 14.23 -15.27
N ASP A 257 -5.77 15.42 -15.25
CA ASP A 257 -5.46 16.57 -16.12
C ASP A 257 -4.99 16.22 -17.54
N ALA A 258 -5.81 15.47 -18.30
CA ALA A 258 -5.73 15.57 -19.75
C ALA A 258 -6.15 17.01 -20.09
N GLY A 259 -5.16 17.84 -20.43
CA GLY A 259 -5.34 19.24 -20.76
C GLY A 259 -6.33 19.48 -21.89
N ASP A 260 -7.61 19.60 -21.52
CA ASP A 260 -8.58 20.47 -22.17
C ASP A 260 -9.22 21.29 -21.04
N GLY A 261 -8.72 22.51 -20.89
CA GLY A 261 -9.22 23.44 -19.88
C GLY A 261 -10.72 23.67 -20.07
N GLU A 262 -11.54 23.15 -19.16
CA GLU A 262 -12.87 23.66 -18.77
C GLU A 262 -13.67 22.71 -17.85
N ARG A 263 -13.14 21.56 -17.41
CA ARG A 263 -13.86 20.69 -16.45
C ARG A 263 -13.04 20.43 -15.20
N ALA A 264 -13.29 21.23 -14.17
CA ALA A 264 -13.06 20.80 -12.80
C ALA A 264 -13.83 19.49 -12.57
N ASP A 265 -13.19 18.50 -11.95
CA ASP A 265 -13.86 17.26 -11.55
C ASP A 265 -15.04 17.64 -10.62
N PRO A 266 -16.29 17.25 -10.93
CA PRO A 266 -17.45 17.56 -10.09
C PRO A 266 -17.37 16.97 -8.67
N HIS A 267 -16.39 16.10 -8.40
CA HIS A 267 -16.08 15.51 -7.10
C HIS A 267 -14.77 16.03 -6.48
N ASP A 268 -14.07 16.95 -7.16
CA ASP A 268 -13.03 17.76 -6.56
C ASP A 268 -13.69 18.89 -5.77
N HIS A 269 -13.68 18.75 -4.44
CA HIS A 269 -14.21 19.78 -3.54
C HIS A 269 -13.24 20.93 -3.30
N SER A 270 -12.11 20.97 -4.03
CA SER A 270 -11.22 22.11 -4.05
C SER A 270 -11.85 23.22 -4.89
N GLU A 271 -12.16 24.37 -4.29
CA GLU A 271 -12.61 25.52 -5.07
C GLU A 271 -11.43 26.11 -5.87
N PRO A 272 -11.60 26.44 -7.17
CA PRO A 272 -10.57 27.13 -7.94
C PRO A 272 -10.21 28.48 -7.29
N GLY A 273 -9.02 28.56 -6.69
CA GLY A 273 -8.51 29.77 -6.06
C GLY A 273 -8.93 29.99 -4.60
N ALA A 274 -9.60 29.04 -3.95
CA ALA A 274 -9.72 29.02 -2.50
C ALA A 274 -9.12 27.72 -1.96
N PRO A 275 -8.10 27.79 -1.08
CA PRO A 275 -7.58 26.59 -0.46
C PRO A 275 -8.72 25.98 0.36
N GLY A 276 -9.01 24.70 0.13
CA GLY A 276 -9.71 23.89 1.12
C GLY A 276 -8.96 23.95 2.47
N PRO A 277 -9.52 23.39 3.55
CA PRO A 277 -8.88 23.43 4.87
C PRO A 277 -7.44 22.92 4.89
N LEU A 278 -7.05 22.15 3.87
CA LEU A 278 -5.68 21.82 3.49
C LEU A 278 -5.60 22.10 1.98
N GLY A 279 -4.97 23.23 1.63
CA GLY A 279 -5.08 23.86 0.31
C GLY A 279 -4.49 23.02 -0.82
N HIS A 280 -5.03 23.23 -2.02
CA HIS A 280 -4.40 22.82 -3.27
C HIS A 280 -4.29 24.03 -4.17
N ALA A 281 -3.15 24.14 -4.86
CA ALA A 281 -3.04 24.97 -6.03
C ALA A 281 -3.34 24.12 -7.28
N THR A 282 -4.31 24.55 -8.08
CA THR A 282 -4.44 24.11 -9.47
C THR A 282 -3.21 24.55 -10.27
N ALA A 283 -2.84 23.82 -11.32
CA ALA A 283 -1.79 24.26 -12.24
C ALA A 283 -2.13 25.66 -12.79
N GLY A 284 -1.28 26.65 -12.50
CA GLY A 284 -1.52 28.08 -12.80
C GLY A 284 -2.03 28.93 -11.63
N GLY A 285 -2.19 28.35 -10.44
CA GLY A 285 -2.43 29.07 -9.19
C GLY A 285 -1.24 29.97 -8.82
N ARG A 286 -1.52 31.11 -8.19
CA ARG A 286 -0.46 32.00 -7.68
C ARG A 286 0.24 31.31 -6.51
N TRP A 287 1.57 31.28 -6.53
CA TRP A 287 2.39 30.81 -5.41
C TRP A 287 1.98 31.47 -4.09
N VAL A 288 1.71 30.66 -3.07
CA VAL A 288 1.52 31.10 -1.68
C VAL A 288 2.83 30.86 -0.94
N THR A 289 3.32 31.84 -0.17
CA THR A 289 4.63 31.70 0.48
C THR A 289 4.58 30.86 1.74
N GLU A 290 3.50 30.96 2.51
CA GLU A 290 3.26 30.10 3.67
C GLU A 290 2.92 28.68 3.22
N ARG A 291 3.62 27.68 3.78
CA ARG A 291 3.48 26.25 3.44
C ARG A 291 3.45 25.39 4.69
N GLU A 292 2.52 24.45 4.76
CA GLU A 292 2.56 23.37 5.73
C GLU A 292 3.39 22.21 5.15
N CYS A 293 4.42 21.79 5.89
CA CYS A 293 5.35 20.76 5.44
C CYS A 293 5.49 19.68 6.50
N GLY A 294 5.41 18.42 6.05
CA GLY A 294 5.79 17.26 6.84
C GLY A 294 7.28 16.97 6.67
N ILE A 295 8.01 16.73 7.77
CA ILE A 295 9.42 16.35 7.75
C ILE A 295 9.59 15.04 8.53
N ALA A 296 10.05 13.99 7.86
CA ALA A 296 10.39 12.73 8.49
C ALA A 296 11.89 12.68 8.81
N ALA A 297 12.29 13.10 10.01
CA ALA A 297 13.69 13.13 10.44
C ALA A 297 13.84 12.96 11.97
N PRO A 298 14.96 12.42 12.46
CA PRO A 298 15.24 12.36 13.89
C PRO A 298 15.24 13.74 14.55
N ALA A 299 14.86 13.77 15.84
CA ALA A 299 14.74 14.99 16.62
C ALA A 299 16.04 15.81 16.67
N GLU A 300 17.19 15.14 16.66
CA GLU A 300 18.51 15.77 16.67
C GLU A 300 18.90 16.42 15.34
N LEU A 301 18.20 16.12 14.23
CA LEU A 301 18.53 16.63 12.90
C LEU A 301 17.51 17.62 12.36
N VAL A 302 16.21 17.46 12.65
CA VAL A 302 15.13 18.26 12.02
C VAL A 302 15.37 19.77 12.13
N ARG A 303 15.79 20.25 13.30
CA ARG A 303 16.08 21.67 13.53
C ARG A 303 17.31 22.13 12.74
N GLY A 304 18.35 21.30 12.68
CA GLY A 304 19.57 21.61 11.91
C GLY A 304 19.31 21.70 10.41
N ILE A 305 18.42 20.85 9.88
CA ILE A 305 17.98 20.91 8.47
C ILE A 305 17.29 22.25 8.20
N LEU A 306 16.31 22.63 9.04
CA LEU A 306 15.56 23.89 8.90
C LEU A 306 16.45 25.13 9.07
N GLU A 307 17.36 25.13 10.04
CA GLU A 307 18.32 26.23 10.25
C GLU A 307 19.29 26.37 9.08
N THR A 308 19.78 25.25 8.51
CA THR A 308 20.63 25.27 7.32
C THR A 308 19.88 25.80 6.10
N TRP A 309 18.63 25.37 5.93
CA TRP A 309 17.76 25.81 4.84
C TRP A 309 17.53 27.33 4.85
N VAL A 310 17.25 27.90 6.03
CA VAL A 310 17.10 29.36 6.22
C VAL A 310 18.43 30.09 6.03
N ALA A 311 19.52 29.57 6.58
CA ALA A 311 20.83 30.23 6.53
C ALA A 311 21.37 30.40 5.10
N ASP A 312 21.02 29.50 4.18
CA ASP A 312 21.36 29.58 2.76
C ASP A 312 20.68 30.77 2.06
N ARG A 313 19.47 31.16 2.50
CA ARG A 313 18.74 32.30 1.91
C ARG A 313 17.77 33.00 2.88
N PRO A 314 18.29 33.74 3.88
CA PRO A 314 17.51 34.22 5.03
C PRO A 314 16.48 35.30 4.68
N GLU A 315 16.60 35.97 3.54
CA GLU A 315 15.63 36.97 3.07
C GLU A 315 14.39 36.36 2.39
N ALA A 316 14.43 35.07 2.07
CA ALA A 316 13.40 34.37 1.30
C ALA A 316 12.85 33.12 1.99
N ARG A 317 13.44 32.71 3.12
CA ARG A 317 13.14 31.47 3.82
C ARG A 317 12.95 31.73 5.31
N GLY A 318 11.89 31.19 5.87
CA GLY A 318 11.60 31.22 7.31
C GLY A 318 10.77 30.01 7.73
N TRP A 319 10.71 29.72 9.03
CA TRP A 319 9.85 28.68 9.55
C TRP A 319 9.37 28.99 10.97
N ARG A 320 8.24 28.39 11.36
CA ARG A 320 7.64 28.49 12.69
C ARG A 320 6.83 27.22 13.01
N ASP A 321 6.39 27.12 14.26
CA ASP A 321 5.43 26.11 14.72
C ASP A 321 5.86 24.66 14.41
N LEU A 322 7.13 24.34 14.68
CA LEU A 322 7.67 22.98 14.54
C LEU A 322 7.16 22.07 15.68
N GLU A 323 6.41 21.03 15.32
CA GLU A 323 5.78 20.09 16.26
C GLU A 323 5.98 18.64 15.82
N GLU A 324 6.24 17.73 16.77
CA GLU A 324 6.27 16.28 16.53
C GLU A 324 4.84 15.73 16.57
N VAL A 325 4.44 14.98 15.55
CA VAL A 325 3.02 14.56 15.35
C VAL A 325 2.83 13.05 15.30
N CYS A 326 3.83 12.33 14.83
CA CYS A 326 3.92 10.88 15.03
C CYS A 326 5.36 10.53 15.33
#